data_AF-A0A844HQU3-F1
#
_entry.id   AF-A0A844HQU3-F1
#
_cell.length_a   1.000
_cell.length_b   1.000
_cell.length_c   1.000
_cell.angle_alpha   90.00
_cell.angle_beta   90.00
_cell.angle_gamma   90.00
#
_symmetry.space_group_name_H-M   'P 1'
#
loop_
_entity.id
_entity.type
_entity.pdbx_description
1 polymer ?
#
loop_
_entity_poly.entity_id
_entity_poly.type
_entity_poly.pdbx_seq_one_letter_code
_entity_poly.pdbx_strand_id
1 'polypeptide(L)'
;MDRVLTLAAIGEAVTGLLLLLIPGLVCAYLLGSDVTGSGVVVARITGMALIGLALACLPGPASLGMLAYGAFITIYLAWLGATQTATGPLLWPAVALHAVLTAGLAINFRQRRRTDAGT
;
A
#
# COMPACT_ATOMS: atom_id res chain seq x y z
N MET A 1 13.65 14.31 -13.02
CA MET A 1 13.64 13.55 -11.75
C MET A 1 15.05 13.42 -11.26
N ASP A 2 15.25 13.60 -9.95
CA ASP A 2 16.56 13.38 -9.34
C ASP A 2 16.89 11.89 -9.37
N ARG A 3 18.07 11.52 -9.86
CA ARG A 3 18.53 10.12 -9.93
C ARG A 3 18.48 9.44 -8.56
N VAL A 4 18.72 10.22 -7.50
CA VAL A 4 18.64 9.79 -6.10
C VAL A 4 17.21 9.37 -5.74
N LEU A 5 16.20 10.15 -6.17
CA LEU A 5 14.79 9.83 -5.88
C LEU A 5 14.35 8.56 -6.60
N THR A 6 14.77 8.37 -7.86
CA THR A 6 14.48 7.15 -8.61
C THR A 6 15.12 5.93 -7.96
N LEU A 7 16.39 6.05 -7.52
CA LEU A 7 17.07 4.95 -6.83
C LEU A 7 16.38 4.61 -5.50
N ALA A 8 16.02 5.61 -4.71
CA ALA A 8 15.28 5.43 -3.47
C ALA A 8 13.93 4.74 -3.71
N ALA A 9 13.14 5.22 -4.69
CA ALA A 9 11.85 4.63 -5.03
C ALA A 9 11.97 3.16 -5.44
N ILE A 10 13.02 2.77 -6.19
CA ILE A 10 13.29 1.37 -6.54
C ILE A 10 13.61 0.57 -5.28
N GLY A 11 14.47 1.09 -4.40
CA GLY A 11 14.82 0.44 -3.14
C GLY A 11 13.61 0.19 -2.24
N GLU A 12 12.74 1.19 -2.10
CA GLU A 12 11.49 1.07 -1.34
C GLU A 12 10.52 0.09 -2.00
N ALA A 13 10.39 0.08 -3.33
CA ALA A 13 9.55 -0.88 -4.04
C ALA A 13 10.03 -2.33 -3.83
N VAL A 14 11.34 -2.57 -3.91
CA VAL A 14 11.94 -3.89 -3.68
C VAL A 14 11.73 -4.32 -2.23
N THR A 15 12.03 -3.43 -1.27
CA THR A 15 11.83 -3.70 0.16
C THR A 15 10.37 -3.99 0.46
N GLY A 16 9.46 -3.21 -0.11
CA GLY A 16 8.03 -3.39 0.03
C GLY A 16 7.53 -4.72 -0.52
N LEU A 17 8.04 -5.13 -1.69
CA LEU A 17 7.73 -6.42 -2.28
C LEU A 17 8.25 -7.59 -1.42
N LEU A 18 9.47 -7.49 -0.89
CA LEU A 18 10.04 -8.51 -0.01
C LEU A 18 9.23 -8.63 1.30
N LEU A 19 8.86 -7.51 1.93
CA LEU A 19 7.98 -7.51 3.11
C LEU A 19 6.60 -8.12 2.82
N LEU A 20 6.08 -7.95 1.61
CA LEU A 20 4.79 -8.51 1.22
C LEU A 20 4.85 -10.04 1.06
N LEU A 21 5.89 -10.54 0.40
CA LEU A 21 6.02 -11.95 0.03
C LEU A 21 6.66 -12.80 1.14
N ILE A 22 7.73 -12.31 1.76
CA ILE A 22 8.56 -13.04 2.73
C ILE A 22 8.83 -12.21 4.00
N PRO A 23 7.79 -11.73 4.70
CA PRO A 23 7.92 -10.83 5.86
C PRO A 23 8.81 -11.41 6.97
N GLY A 24 8.70 -12.72 7.25
CA GLY A 24 9.50 -13.39 8.28
C GLY A 24 11.00 -13.23 8.05
N LEU A 25 11.46 -13.54 6.83
CA LEU A 25 12.87 -13.47 6.47
C LEU A 25 13.39 -12.02 6.54
N VAL A 26 12.63 -11.08 5.98
CA VAL A 26 13.02 -9.67 5.96
C VAL A 26 13.10 -9.11 7.38
N CYS A 27 12.09 -9.38 8.20
CA CYS A 27 12.09 -8.95 9.59
C CYS A 27 13.18 -9.63 10.41
N ALA A 28 13.47 -10.92 10.19
CA ALA A 28 14.57 -11.60 10.86
C ALA A 28 15.93 -10.95 10.54
N TYR A 29 16.20 -10.62 9.27
CA TYR A 29 17.44 -9.94 8.89
C TYR A 29 17.51 -8.48 9.35
N LEU A 30 16.38 -7.76 9.38
CA LEU A 30 16.35 -6.34 9.77
C LEU A 30 16.32 -6.13 11.29
N LEU A 31 15.56 -6.95 12.01
CA LEU A 31 15.25 -6.78 13.44
C LEU A 31 15.99 -7.81 14.32
N GLY A 32 16.60 -8.83 13.73
CA GLY A 32 17.26 -9.91 14.48
C GLY A 32 16.28 -10.91 15.12
N SER A 33 15.00 -10.86 14.75
CA SER A 33 13.95 -11.73 15.31
C SER A 33 12.84 -11.99 14.30
N ASP A 34 12.27 -13.20 14.33
CA ASP A 34 11.11 -13.54 13.51
C ASP A 34 9.86 -12.77 13.93
N VAL A 35 9.04 -12.41 12.94
CA VAL A 35 7.70 -11.84 13.14
C VAL A 35 6.65 -12.94 13.03
N THR A 36 5.72 -12.97 13.99
CA THR A 36 4.63 -13.96 14.03
C THR A 36 3.28 -13.27 14.26
N GLY A 37 2.19 -13.98 13.94
CA GLY A 37 0.82 -13.50 14.16
C GLY A 37 0.55 -12.13 13.54
N SER A 38 0.15 -11.17 14.36
CA SER A 38 -0.15 -9.79 13.93
C SER A 38 1.05 -9.06 13.33
N GLY A 39 2.29 -9.41 13.71
CA GLY A 39 3.50 -8.82 13.14
C GLY A 39 3.64 -9.10 11.64
N VAL A 40 3.21 -10.27 11.17
CA VAL A 40 3.19 -10.63 9.75
C VAL A 40 2.19 -9.76 8.97
N VAL A 41 1.02 -9.50 9.57
CA VAL A 41 0.00 -8.64 8.97
C VAL A 41 0.51 -7.21 8.85
N VAL A 42 1.12 -6.67 9.91
CA VAL A 42 1.70 -5.33 9.91
C VAL A 42 2.83 -5.23 8.88
N ALA A 43 3.73 -6.21 8.81
CA ALA A 43 4.82 -6.22 7.82
C ALA A 43 4.30 -6.16 6.38
N ARG A 44 3.24 -6.91 6.06
CA ARG A 44 2.60 -6.87 4.72
C ARG A 44 1.94 -5.51 4.42
N ILE A 45 1.28 -4.92 5.41
CA ILE A 45 0.71 -3.57 5.31
C ILE A 45 1.82 -2.53 5.04
N THR A 46 2.93 -2.61 5.77
CA THR A 46 4.11 -1.77 5.53
C THR A 46 4.64 -1.99 4.11
N GLY A 47 4.72 -3.24 3.64
CA GLY A 47 5.13 -3.54 2.27
C GLY A 47 4.26 -2.87 1.20
N MET A 48 2.94 -2.90 1.37
CA MET A 48 1.99 -2.18 0.50
C MET A 48 2.19 -0.66 0.55
N ALA A 49 2.49 -0.11 1.74
CA ALA A 49 2.79 1.31 1.92
C ALA A 49 4.04 1.74 1.15
N LEU A 50 5.12 0.96 1.23
CA LEU A 50 6.37 1.26 0.51
C LEU A 50 6.18 1.21 -1.01
N ILE A 51 5.39 0.26 -1.52
CA ILE A 51 5.04 0.20 -2.94
C ILE A 51 4.23 1.45 -3.34
N GLY A 52 3.26 1.86 -2.53
CA GLY A 52 2.49 3.08 -2.76
C GLY A 52 3.37 4.34 -2.76
N LEU A 53 4.34 4.42 -1.84
CA LEU A 53 5.30 5.52 -1.76
C LEU A 53 6.22 5.55 -2.99
N ALA A 54 6.77 4.41 -3.40
CA ALA A 54 7.57 4.30 -4.60
C ALA A 54 6.81 4.80 -5.84
N LEU A 55 5.52 4.45 -5.97
CA LEU A 55 4.65 4.96 -7.02
C LEU A 55 4.37 6.46 -6.91
N ALA A 56 4.28 7.01 -5.69
CA ALA A 56 4.11 8.44 -5.47
C ALA A 56 5.37 9.25 -5.85
N CYS A 57 6.56 8.64 -5.75
CA CYS A 57 7.84 9.26 -6.14
C CYS A 57 8.11 9.25 -7.65
N LEU A 58 7.29 8.56 -8.45
CA LEU A 58 7.40 8.53 -9.91
C LEU A 58 6.92 9.86 -10.54
N PRO A 59 7.36 10.20 -11.77
CA PRO A 59 6.96 11.43 -12.41
C PRO A 59 5.48 11.31 -12.79
N GLY A 60 4.62 11.94 -11.99
CA GLY A 60 3.19 11.80 -12.12
C GLY A 60 2.47 12.35 -10.89
N PRO A 61 1.13 12.25 -10.88
CA PRO A 61 0.34 12.71 -9.75
C PRO A 61 0.55 11.78 -8.55
N ALA A 62 0.97 12.34 -7.42
CA ALA A 62 1.14 11.62 -6.15
C ALA A 62 -0.15 10.90 -5.69
N SER A 63 -1.32 11.35 -6.16
CA SER A 63 -2.60 10.67 -5.94
C SER A 63 -2.63 9.24 -6.48
N LEU A 64 -1.79 8.90 -7.46
CA LEU A 64 -1.68 7.52 -7.96
C LEU A 64 -1.07 6.57 -6.93
N GLY A 65 -0.03 7.01 -6.22
CA GLY A 65 0.59 6.24 -5.15
C GLY A 65 -0.36 6.05 -3.97
N MET A 66 -1.07 7.11 -3.57
CA MET A 66 -2.12 7.02 -2.53
C MET A 66 -3.30 6.14 -2.94
N LEU A 67 -3.68 6.15 -4.22
CA LEU A 67 -4.73 5.28 -4.73
C LEU A 67 -4.30 3.80 -4.72
N ALA A 68 -3.07 3.52 -5.16
CA ALA A 68 -2.52 2.17 -5.16
C ALA A 68 -2.44 1.62 -3.72
N TYR A 69 -1.89 2.41 -2.80
CA TYR A 69 -1.83 2.07 -1.38
C TYR A 69 -3.23 1.80 -0.81
N GLY A 70 -4.17 2.73 -1.00
CA GLY A 70 -5.53 2.60 -0.49
C GLY A 70 -6.24 1.36 -1.02
N ALA A 71 -6.08 1.05 -2.31
CA ALA A 71 -6.65 -0.14 -2.93
C ALA A 71 -6.06 -1.43 -2.34
N PHE A 72 -4.73 -1.51 -2.22
CA PHE A 72 -4.07 -2.69 -1.64
C PHE A 72 -4.51 -2.94 -0.19
N ILE A 73 -4.53 -1.90 0.65
CA ILE A 73 -4.97 -2.01 2.05
C ILE A 73 -6.43 -2.42 2.15
N THR A 74 -7.30 -1.82 1.34
CA THR A 74 -8.74 -2.17 1.34
C THR A 74 -8.94 -3.64 1.01
N ILE A 75 -8.30 -4.13 -0.07
CA ILE A 75 -8.41 -5.53 -0.50
C ILE A 75 -7.85 -6.47 0.58
N TYR A 76 -6.68 -6.15 1.13
CA TYR A 76 -6.02 -7.02 2.10
C TYR A 76 -6.77 -7.12 3.43
N LEU A 77 -7.22 -5.99 3.99
CA LEU A 77 -8.01 -5.98 5.22
C LEU A 77 -9.37 -6.66 5.01
N ALA A 78 -10.03 -6.43 3.87
CA ALA A 78 -11.28 -7.10 3.55
C ALA A 78 -11.09 -8.62 3.45
N TRP A 79 -9.99 -9.09 2.85
CA TRP A 79 -9.62 -10.50 2.83
C TRP A 79 -9.41 -11.07 4.23
N LEU A 80 -8.66 -10.37 5.10
CA LEU A 80 -8.41 -10.81 6.48
C LEU A 80 -9.71 -10.91 7.29
N GLY A 81 -10.61 -9.96 7.11
CA GLY A 81 -11.95 -10.01 7.70
C GLY A 81 -12.81 -11.15 7.13
N ALA A 82 -12.82 -11.34 5.81
CA ALA A 82 -13.60 -12.40 5.16
C ALA A 82 -13.15 -13.81 5.57
N THR A 83 -11.84 -14.01 5.73
CA THR A 83 -11.26 -15.30 6.18
C THR A 83 -11.31 -15.50 7.69
N GLN A 84 -11.83 -14.52 8.45
CA GLN A 84 -11.81 -14.50 9.92
C GLN A 84 -10.40 -14.65 10.52
N THR A 85 -9.36 -14.35 9.73
CA THR A 85 -7.95 -14.34 10.19
C THR A 85 -7.70 -13.19 11.17
N ALA A 86 -8.48 -12.11 11.05
CA ALA A 86 -8.49 -11.01 12.00
C ALA A 86 -9.93 -10.64 12.35
N THR A 87 -10.22 -10.56 13.64
CA THR A 87 -11.58 -10.32 14.19
C THR A 87 -11.68 -9.03 15.00
N GLY A 88 -10.65 -8.16 14.92
CA GLY A 88 -10.63 -6.90 15.64
C GLY A 88 -11.79 -6.00 15.25
N PRO A 89 -12.46 -5.33 16.21
CA PRO A 89 -13.64 -4.49 15.93
C PRO A 89 -13.33 -3.31 15.01
N LEU A 90 -12.07 -2.85 14.98
CA LEU A 90 -11.61 -1.76 14.09
C LEU A 90 -11.33 -2.20 12.65
N LEU A 91 -11.35 -3.49 12.33
CA LEU A 91 -11.03 -3.98 10.99
C LEU A 91 -12.03 -3.44 9.95
N TRP A 92 -13.32 -3.63 10.19
CA TRP A 92 -14.37 -3.17 9.28
C TRP A 92 -14.42 -1.65 9.13
N PRO A 93 -14.31 -0.85 10.20
CA PRO A 93 -14.11 0.60 10.10
C PRO A 93 -12.91 0.99 9.24
N ALA A 94 -11.77 0.31 9.41
CA ALA A 94 -10.57 0.58 8.62
C ALA A 94 -10.76 0.23 7.14
N VAL A 95 -11.40 -0.90 6.82
CA VAL A 95 -11.78 -1.28 5.44
C VAL A 95 -12.69 -0.22 4.83
N ALA A 96 -13.75 0.19 5.54
CA ALA A 96 -14.70 1.18 5.05
C ALA A 96 -14.03 2.53 4.77
N LEU A 97 -13.19 3.01 5.70
CA LEU A 97 -12.45 4.26 5.52
C LEU A 97 -11.55 4.21 4.29
N HIS A 98 -10.73 3.17 4.14
CA HIS A 98 -9.83 3.05 2.99
C HIS A 98 -10.61 2.88 1.68
N ALA A 99 -11.74 2.15 1.69
CA ALA A 99 -12.59 2.00 0.51
C ALA A 99 -13.16 3.35 0.05
N VAL A 100 -13.68 4.17 0.98
CA VAL A 100 -14.24 5.49 0.67
C VAL A 100 -13.17 6.42 0.12
N LEU A 101 -12.00 6.49 0.76
CA LEU A 101 -10.88 7.33 0.29
C LEU A 101 -10.37 6.89 -1.08
N THR A 102 -10.22 5.57 -1.28
CA THR A 102 -9.80 4.99 -2.57
C THR A 102 -10.81 5.29 -3.66
N ALA A 103 -12.11 5.15 -3.39
CA ALA A 103 -13.16 5.50 -4.33
C ALA A 103 -13.14 7.00 -4.68
N GLY A 104 -13.00 7.87 -3.69
CA GLY A 104 -12.90 9.33 -3.89
C GLY A 104 -11.71 9.71 -4.77
N LEU A 105 -10.53 9.14 -4.50
CA LEU A 105 -9.33 9.35 -5.32
C LEU A 105 -9.50 8.81 -6.74
N ALA A 106 -10.09 7.63 -6.91
CA ALA A 106 -10.35 7.03 -8.22
C ALA A 106 -11.31 7.89 -9.06
N ILE A 107 -12.36 8.43 -8.44
CA ILE A 107 -13.32 9.33 -9.09
C ILE A 107 -12.61 10.62 -9.52
N ASN A 108 -11.86 11.26 -8.62
CA ASN A 108 -11.12 12.49 -8.93
C ASN A 108 -10.12 12.28 -10.08
N PHE A 109 -9.40 11.17 -10.06
CA PHE A 109 -8.44 10.82 -11.11
C PHE A 109 -9.12 10.62 -12.47
N ARG A 110 -10.29 9.96 -12.49
CA ARG A 110 -11.11 9.82 -13.72
C ARG A 110 -11.62 11.17 -14.22
N GLN A 111 -12.00 12.08 -13.34
CA GLN A 111 -12.45 13.42 -13.72
C GLN A 111 -11.32 14.25 -14.35
N ARG A 112 -10.12 14.25 -13.74
CA ARG A 112 -8.95 14.96 -14.29
C ARG A 112 -8.60 14.48 -15.70
N ARG A 113 -8.52 13.16 -15.91
CA ARG A 113 -8.26 12.59 -17.24
C ARG A 113 -9.32 12.96 -18.28
N ARG A 114 -10.58 13.15 -17.89
CA ARG A 114 -11.64 13.59 -18.81
C ARG A 114 -11.47 15.05 -19.23
N THR A 115 -11.04 15.91 -18.31
CA THR A 115 -10.78 17.32 -18.62
C THR A 115 -9.62 17.46 -19.60
N ASP A 116 -8.54 16.71 -19.39
CA ASP A 116 -7.34 16.77 -20.24
C ASP A 116 -7.57 16.20 -21.67
N ALA A 117 -8.57 15.33 -21.85
CA ALA A 117 -8.91 14.74 -23.14
C ALA A 117 -9.94 15.56 -23.95
N GLY A 118 -10.54 16.59 -23.35
CA GLY A 118 -11.57 17.44 -23.97
C GLY A 118 -11.07 18.81 -24.44
N THR A 119 -9.78 19.11 -24.27
CA THR A 119 -9.09 20.34 -24.72
C THR A 119 -8.16 20.02 -25.88
#